data_AF-A0A0H3GX64-F1
#
_entry.id   AF-A0A0H3GX64-F1
#
_cell.length_a   1.000
_cell.length_b   1.000
_cell.length_c   1.000
_cell.angle_alpha   90.00
_cell.angle_beta   90.00
_cell.angle_gamma   90.00
#
_symmetry.space_group_name_H-M   'P 1'
#
loop_
_entity.id
_entity.type
_entity.pdbx_description
1 polymer ?
#
loop_
_entity_poly.entity_id
_entity_poly.type
_entity_poly.pdbx_seq_one_letter_code
_entity_poly.pdbx_strand_id
1 'polypeptide(L)'
;MGEHADTPNNLNEIARFALAMYDHGYFFSVRRDLSINFVRDMNGGGMQGLFIKKRSDEKDSIQVVFDYTYSNDDDFLYEADLWTDQQKDYEPTLNRGKHRFKAYRFELEISWDSDEIHQWQSDIERLTRTHETLDDWLKSDSEMLVRCASTYFCRKPVILTLNDLKQYVAMGVTLEDLKARLKCSKCGKRGARIAVF
;
A
#
# COMPACT_ATOMS: atom_id res chain seq x y z
N MET A 1 -33.14 -21.85 0.10
CA MET A 1 -33.01 -20.80 1.14
C MET A 1 -31.62 -20.97 1.71
N GLY A 2 -30.66 -20.25 1.14
CA GLY A 2 -29.27 -20.25 1.59
C GLY A 2 -29.05 -19.07 2.53
N GLU A 3 -28.40 -19.33 3.65
CA GLU A 3 -28.06 -18.38 4.70
C GLU A 3 -27.30 -17.19 4.09
N HIS A 4 -27.87 -16.01 4.24
CA HIS A 4 -27.17 -14.75 4.03
C HIS A 4 -26.12 -14.63 5.14
N ALA A 5 -24.89 -15.01 4.82
CA ALA A 5 -23.73 -14.64 5.61
C ALA A 5 -23.68 -13.11 5.71
N ASP A 6 -23.41 -12.60 6.91
CA ASP A 6 -23.32 -11.19 7.25
C ASP A 6 -22.51 -10.44 6.19
N THR A 7 -23.23 -9.62 5.41
CA THR A 7 -22.61 -8.79 4.39
C THR A 7 -21.97 -7.60 5.11
N PRO A 8 -20.71 -7.22 4.80
CA PRO A 8 -20.05 -6.09 5.46
C PRO A 8 -20.94 -4.84 5.38
N ASN A 9 -21.24 -4.25 6.55
CA ASN A 9 -22.17 -3.13 6.67
C ASN A 9 -21.60 -1.79 6.16
N ASN A 10 -20.39 -1.74 5.56
CA ASN A 10 -19.94 -0.53 4.87
C ASN A 10 -18.95 -0.80 3.72
N LEU A 11 -19.36 -0.48 2.49
CA LEU A 11 -18.53 -0.40 1.27
C LEU A 11 -17.20 0.36 1.51
N ASN A 12 -17.21 1.41 2.34
CA ASN A 12 -16.00 2.17 2.67
C ASN A 12 -15.00 1.39 3.51
N GLU A 13 -15.45 0.43 4.33
CA GLU A 13 -14.56 -0.38 5.16
C GLU A 13 -13.72 -1.31 4.31
N ILE A 14 -14.36 -2.07 3.42
CA ILE A 14 -13.69 -2.95 2.46
C ILE A 14 -12.75 -2.14 1.56
N ALA A 15 -13.18 -0.97 1.12
CA ALA A 15 -12.37 -0.11 0.28
C ALA A 15 -11.13 0.42 1.00
N ARG A 16 -11.25 0.86 2.26
CA ARG A 16 -10.11 1.25 3.11
C ARG A 16 -9.17 0.09 3.36
N PHE A 17 -9.71 -1.09 3.64
CA PHE A 17 -8.94 -2.31 3.81
C PHE A 17 -8.13 -2.65 2.55
N ALA A 18 -8.77 -2.65 1.37
CA ALA A 18 -8.09 -2.90 0.10
C ALA A 18 -7.01 -1.85 -0.19
N LEU A 19 -7.29 -0.55 0.06
CA LEU A 19 -6.30 0.53 -0.09
C LEU A 19 -5.10 0.34 0.83
N ALA A 20 -5.31 -0.04 2.09
CA ALA A 20 -4.23 -0.35 3.02
C ALA A 20 -3.40 -1.56 2.56
N MET A 21 -4.04 -2.61 2.02
CA MET A 21 -3.31 -3.72 1.40
C MET A 21 -2.45 -3.25 0.22
N TYR A 22 -2.97 -2.34 -0.61
CA TYR A 22 -2.21 -1.75 -1.71
C TYR A 22 -0.98 -0.96 -1.25
N ASP A 23 -1.12 -0.12 -0.22
CA ASP A 23 -0.01 0.66 0.35
C ASP A 23 1.10 -0.26 0.90
N HIS A 24 0.72 -1.42 1.42
CA HIS A 24 1.60 -2.48 1.88
C HIS A 24 1.82 -3.61 0.87
N GLY A 25 1.56 -3.36 -0.43
CA GLY A 25 1.47 -4.43 -1.43
C GLY A 25 2.75 -5.26 -1.61
N TYR A 26 3.93 -4.72 -1.27
CA TYR A 26 5.17 -5.51 -1.28
C TYR A 26 5.18 -6.60 -0.20
N PHE A 27 4.66 -6.32 1.00
CA PHE A 27 4.52 -7.33 2.06
C PHE A 27 3.56 -8.43 1.62
N PHE A 28 2.35 -8.05 1.22
CA PHE A 28 1.32 -9.00 0.81
C PHE A 28 1.77 -9.86 -0.39
N SER A 29 2.52 -9.27 -1.31
CA SER A 29 3.11 -9.99 -2.43
C SER A 29 4.15 -11.04 -2.01
N VAL A 30 4.91 -10.82 -0.94
CA VAL A 30 6.02 -11.70 -0.55
C VAL A 30 5.58 -12.71 0.52
N ARG A 31 4.78 -12.27 1.49
CA ARG A 31 4.39 -13.06 2.67
C ARG A 31 3.05 -13.76 2.53
N ARG A 32 2.16 -13.25 1.67
CA ARG A 32 0.80 -13.80 1.45
C ARG A 32 0.55 -14.26 0.01
N ASP A 33 1.57 -14.20 -0.85
CA ASP A 33 1.50 -14.57 -2.27
C ASP A 33 0.35 -13.88 -3.03
N LEU A 34 0.05 -12.62 -2.67
CA LEU A 34 -1.01 -11.85 -3.29
C LEU A 34 -0.50 -11.02 -4.48
N SER A 35 -1.37 -10.88 -5.47
CA SER A 35 -1.27 -9.89 -6.53
C SER A 35 -2.25 -8.78 -6.24
N ILE A 36 -1.76 -7.55 -6.16
CA ILE A 36 -2.58 -6.35 -5.97
C ILE A 36 -2.36 -5.44 -7.18
N ASN A 37 -3.44 -5.16 -7.89
CA ASN A 37 -3.41 -4.31 -9.08
C ASN A 37 -4.36 -3.13 -8.90
N PHE A 38 -3.80 -1.91 -8.95
CA PHE A 38 -4.59 -0.68 -8.92
C PHE A 38 -4.61 -0.08 -10.33
N VAL A 39 -5.72 -0.29 -11.03
CA VAL A 39 -5.99 0.31 -12.33
C VAL A 39 -6.56 1.69 -12.13
N ARG A 40 -5.79 2.71 -12.53
CA ARG A 40 -6.19 4.11 -12.43
C ARG A 40 -6.37 4.68 -13.82
N ASP A 41 -7.40 5.49 -14.00
CA ASP A 41 -7.50 6.36 -15.16
C ASP A 41 -6.33 7.35 -15.16
N MET A 42 -5.58 7.42 -16.26
CA MET A 42 -4.36 8.22 -16.35
C MET A 42 -4.63 9.71 -16.16
N ASN A 43 -5.81 10.15 -16.56
CA ASN A 43 -6.24 11.55 -16.44
C ASN A 43 -6.86 11.85 -15.07
N GLY A 44 -7.11 10.85 -14.23
CA GLY A 44 -7.77 11.02 -12.92
C GLY A 44 -9.25 11.40 -13.02
N GLY A 45 -9.88 11.23 -14.18
CA GLY A 45 -11.27 11.61 -14.44
C GLY A 45 -12.24 10.43 -14.55
N GLY A 46 -11.75 9.22 -14.80
CA GLY A 46 -12.56 8.01 -14.93
C GLY A 46 -12.65 7.18 -13.65
N MET A 47 -13.53 6.18 -13.70
CA MET A 47 -13.60 5.12 -12.68
C MET A 47 -12.24 4.45 -12.50
N GLN A 48 -11.93 4.10 -11.26
CA GLN A 48 -10.69 3.41 -10.90
C GLN A 48 -11.02 2.07 -10.24
N GLY A 49 -10.12 1.09 -10.34
CA GLY A 49 -10.35 -0.25 -9.83
C GLY A 49 -9.15 -0.78 -9.06
N LEU A 50 -9.39 -1.40 -7.92
CA LEU A 50 -8.40 -2.09 -7.11
C LEU A 50 -8.78 -3.57 -7.00
N PHE A 51 -7.89 -4.43 -7.45
CA PHE A 51 -8.11 -5.87 -7.59
C PHE A 51 -7.05 -6.62 -6.80
N ILE A 52 -7.49 -7.51 -5.91
CA ILE A 52 -6.63 -8.31 -5.03
C ILE A 52 -6.96 -9.77 -5.25
N LYS A 53 -5.93 -10.56 -5.56
CA LYS A 53 -6.07 -12.01 -5.75
C LYS A 53 -4.86 -12.77 -5.27
N LYS A 54 -5.05 -14.05 -4.95
CA LYS A 54 -3.91 -14.98 -4.83
C LYS A 54 -3.31 -15.18 -6.21
N ARG A 55 -1.99 -15.28 -6.29
CA ARG A 55 -1.30 -15.44 -7.58
C ARG A 55 -1.61 -16.75 -8.28
N SER A 56 -1.98 -17.78 -7.52
CA SER A 56 -2.46 -19.07 -8.01
C SER A 56 -3.86 -19.01 -8.61
N ASP A 57 -4.64 -17.98 -8.30
CA ASP A 57 -6.08 -17.98 -8.55
C ASP A 57 -6.41 -17.18 -9.82
N GLU A 58 -7.43 -17.65 -10.53
CA GLU A 58 -7.95 -16.96 -11.72
C GLU A 58 -8.83 -15.76 -11.34
N LYS A 59 -9.64 -15.93 -10.29
CA LYS A 59 -10.58 -14.93 -9.80
C LYS A 59 -9.96 -14.00 -8.76
N ASP A 60 -10.49 -12.78 -8.71
CA ASP A 60 -10.12 -11.81 -7.68
C ASP A 60 -10.83 -12.12 -6.36
N SER A 61 -10.08 -12.20 -5.27
CA SER A 61 -10.61 -12.37 -3.92
C SER A 61 -11.37 -11.13 -3.47
N ILE A 62 -10.84 -9.94 -3.79
CA ILE A 62 -11.44 -8.64 -3.49
C ILE A 62 -11.35 -7.74 -4.72
N GLN A 63 -12.46 -7.17 -5.12
CA GLN A 63 -12.52 -6.13 -6.14
C GLN A 63 -13.21 -4.92 -5.56
N VAL A 64 -12.62 -3.74 -5.74
CA VAL A 64 -13.22 -2.46 -5.33
C VAL A 64 -13.15 -1.51 -6.51
N VAL A 65 -14.29 -0.94 -6.88
CA VAL A 65 -14.39 0.11 -7.90
C VAL A 65 -14.65 1.43 -7.20
N PHE A 66 -13.93 2.46 -7.62
CA PHE A 66 -14.03 3.82 -7.13
C PHE A 66 -14.55 4.72 -8.24
N ASP A 67 -15.41 5.65 -7.86
CA ASP A 67 -15.88 6.73 -8.73
C ASP A 67 -15.50 8.08 -8.15
N TYR A 68 -15.36 9.08 -9.00
CA TYR A 68 -15.02 10.42 -8.55
C TYR A 68 -16.25 11.08 -7.91
N THR A 69 -15.99 11.98 -6.96
CA THR A 69 -17.04 12.78 -6.33
C THR A 69 -16.70 14.27 -6.39
N TYR A 70 -17.73 15.08 -6.60
CA TYR A 70 -17.68 16.54 -6.49
C TYR A 70 -18.16 17.04 -5.12
N SER A 71 -18.65 16.14 -4.27
CA SER A 71 -19.07 16.50 -2.91
C SER A 71 -17.86 16.97 -2.10
N ASN A 72 -17.99 18.10 -1.41
CA ASN A 72 -16.97 18.58 -0.48
C ASN A 72 -16.90 17.75 0.81
N ASP A 73 -17.77 16.76 0.98
CA ASP A 73 -17.81 15.89 2.16
C ASP A 73 -16.48 15.15 2.36
N ASP A 74 -16.07 15.04 3.63
CA ASP A 74 -14.84 14.38 4.08
C ASP A 74 -14.87 12.85 3.89
N ASP A 75 -15.95 12.30 3.35
CA ASP A 75 -16.15 10.86 3.14
C ASP A 75 -15.39 10.28 1.93
N PHE A 76 -14.52 11.06 1.29
CA PHE A 76 -13.67 10.53 0.22
C PHE A 76 -12.53 9.67 0.78
N LEU A 77 -12.06 8.71 -0.02
CA LEU A 77 -11.05 7.74 0.41
C LEU A 77 -9.64 8.13 -0.02
N TYR A 78 -9.49 8.71 -1.21
CA TYR A 78 -8.22 9.22 -1.69
C TYR A 78 -8.41 10.29 -2.78
N GLU A 79 -7.32 10.97 -3.12
CA GLU A 79 -7.27 11.96 -4.21
C GLU A 79 -6.35 11.46 -5.34
N ALA A 80 -6.69 11.82 -6.57
CA ALA A 80 -5.81 11.68 -7.73
C ALA A 80 -5.72 12.99 -8.51
N ASP A 81 -4.56 13.28 -9.09
CA ASP A 81 -4.37 14.47 -9.93
C ASP A 81 -5.22 14.37 -11.21
N LEU A 82 -5.87 15.47 -11.58
CA LEU A 82 -6.64 15.59 -12.81
C LEU A 82 -5.73 16.18 -13.90
N TRP A 83 -5.33 15.35 -14.84
CA TRP A 83 -4.53 15.77 -15.99
C TRP A 83 -5.41 15.93 -17.22
N THR A 84 -5.35 17.09 -17.86
CA THR A 84 -6.02 17.32 -19.14
C THR A 84 -4.98 17.56 -20.22
N ASP A 85 -5.05 16.76 -21.28
CA ASP A 85 -4.40 17.06 -22.55
C ASP A 85 -5.10 18.26 -23.21
N GLN A 86 -4.34 19.19 -23.76
CA GLN A 86 -4.87 20.35 -24.48
C GLN A 86 -5.22 20.01 -25.94
N GLN A 87 -5.18 18.72 -26.33
CA GLN A 87 -5.52 18.22 -27.67
C GLN A 87 -4.65 18.83 -28.78
N LYS A 88 -3.46 19.29 -28.40
CA LYS A 88 -2.46 19.89 -29.28
C LYS A 88 -1.09 19.36 -28.89
N ASP A 89 -0.40 18.76 -29.86
CA ASP A 89 0.86 18.03 -29.66
C ASP A 89 2.02 18.88 -29.07
N TYR A 90 1.88 20.20 -29.02
CA TYR A 90 2.88 21.15 -28.55
C TYR A 90 2.53 21.85 -27.22
N GLU A 91 1.33 21.65 -26.69
CA GLU A 91 0.91 22.26 -25.42
C GLU A 91 1.08 21.26 -24.26
N PRO A 92 1.74 21.63 -23.16
CA PRO A 92 1.93 20.72 -22.04
C PRO A 92 0.60 20.35 -21.41
N THR A 93 0.49 19.08 -20.98
CA THR A 93 -0.63 18.61 -20.15
C THR A 93 -0.75 19.47 -18.89
N LEU A 94 -1.95 19.93 -18.59
CA LEU A 94 -2.21 20.78 -17.43
C LEU A 94 -2.76 19.96 -16.27
N ASN A 95 -2.19 20.15 -15.09
CA ASN A 95 -2.81 19.72 -13.84
C ASN A 95 -3.96 20.69 -13.52
N ARG A 96 -5.20 20.20 -13.54
CA ARG A 96 -6.42 20.97 -13.27
C ARG A 96 -6.84 20.93 -11.80
N GLY A 97 -6.00 20.37 -10.94
CA GLY A 97 -6.27 20.12 -9.53
C GLY A 97 -6.36 18.63 -9.25
N LYS A 98 -7.18 18.26 -8.27
CA LYS A 98 -7.36 16.87 -7.85
C LYS A 98 -8.82 16.48 -7.88
N HIS A 99 -9.07 15.23 -8.24
CA HIS A 99 -10.35 14.57 -8.02
C HIS A 99 -10.30 13.71 -6.76
N ARG A 100 -11.40 13.73 -6.02
CA ARG A 100 -11.64 12.89 -4.85
C ARG A 100 -12.40 11.65 -5.29
N PHE A 101 -12.03 10.50 -4.73
CA PHE A 101 -12.63 9.21 -5.07
C PHE A 101 -13.34 8.60 -3.86
N LYS A 102 -14.54 8.08 -4.08
CA LYS A 102 -15.31 7.29 -3.12
C LYS A 102 -15.48 5.87 -3.65
N ALA A 103 -15.67 4.92 -2.74
CA ALA A 103 -15.99 3.57 -3.15
C ALA A 103 -17.40 3.55 -3.77
N TYR A 104 -17.52 2.93 -4.95
CA TYR A 104 -18.75 2.86 -5.72
C TYR A 104 -19.38 1.46 -5.62
N ARG A 105 -18.58 0.41 -5.75
CA ARG A 105 -19.01 -0.98 -5.55
C ARG A 105 -17.84 -1.86 -5.14
N PHE A 106 -18.16 -3.02 -4.56
CA PHE A 106 -17.19 -4.07 -4.28
C PHE A 106 -17.74 -5.43 -4.71
N GLU A 107 -16.83 -6.38 -4.93
CA GLU A 107 -17.13 -7.80 -5.07
C GLU A 107 -16.13 -8.59 -4.19
N LEU A 108 -16.64 -9.57 -3.44
CA LEU A 108 -15.85 -10.44 -2.58
C LEU A 108 -16.07 -11.90 -2.98
N GLU A 109 -14.99 -12.60 -3.35
CA GLU A 109 -14.98 -14.06 -3.55
C GLU A 109 -14.45 -14.79 -2.31
N ILE A 110 -14.14 -14.05 -1.24
CA ILE A 110 -13.74 -14.55 0.07
C ILE A 110 -14.71 -14.04 1.14
N SER A 111 -15.02 -14.89 2.14
CA SER A 111 -15.83 -14.45 3.27
C SER A 111 -15.10 -13.34 4.05
N TRP A 112 -15.83 -12.27 4.38
CA TRP A 112 -15.29 -11.16 5.17
C TRP A 112 -14.86 -11.62 6.57
N ASP A 113 -15.61 -12.54 7.17
CA ASP A 113 -15.31 -13.09 8.50
C ASP A 113 -14.39 -14.33 8.45
N SER A 114 -13.61 -14.48 7.36
CA SER A 114 -12.67 -15.58 7.26
C SER A 114 -11.41 -15.33 8.08
N ASP A 115 -10.80 -16.41 8.59
CA ASP A 115 -9.48 -16.37 9.25
C ASP A 115 -8.42 -15.67 8.40
N GLU A 116 -8.54 -15.78 7.07
CA GLU A 116 -7.63 -15.15 6.12
C GLU A 116 -7.79 -13.63 6.10
N ILE A 117 -9.02 -13.10 6.06
CA ILE A 117 -9.26 -11.65 6.17
C ILE A 117 -8.78 -11.13 7.54
N HIS A 118 -9.06 -11.85 8.63
CA HIS A 118 -8.59 -11.46 9.96
C HIS A 118 -7.06 -11.45 10.05
N GLN A 119 -6.39 -12.42 9.44
CA GLN A 119 -4.93 -12.44 9.35
C GLN A 119 -4.41 -11.21 8.58
N TRP A 120 -5.02 -10.87 7.44
CA TRP A 120 -4.62 -9.70 6.65
C TRP A 120 -4.90 -8.37 7.39
N GLN A 121 -5.99 -8.27 8.13
CA GLN A 121 -6.28 -7.12 9.00
C GLN A 121 -5.19 -6.96 10.07
N SER A 122 -4.83 -8.05 10.75
CA SER A 122 -3.75 -8.05 11.75
C SER A 122 -2.40 -7.69 11.15
N ASP A 123 -2.11 -8.16 9.93
CA ASP A 123 -0.90 -7.76 9.20
C ASP A 123 -0.87 -6.25 8.94
N ILE A 124 -1.98 -5.64 8.48
CA ILE A 124 -2.08 -4.19 8.25
C ILE A 124 -1.85 -3.42 9.55
N GLU A 125 -2.49 -3.83 10.65
CA GLU A 125 -2.29 -3.21 11.96
C GLU A 125 -0.83 -3.27 12.42
N ARG A 126 -0.13 -4.36 12.13
CA ARG A 126 1.30 -4.49 12.43
C ARG A 126 2.15 -3.58 11.53
N LEU A 127 1.86 -3.55 10.23
CA LEU A 127 2.62 -2.80 9.23
C LEU A 127 2.45 -1.28 9.32
N THR A 128 1.36 -0.80 9.93
CA THR A 128 1.09 0.62 10.16
C THR A 128 1.76 1.18 11.41
N ARG A 129 2.38 0.33 12.24
CA ARG A 129 3.12 0.77 13.44
C ARG A 129 4.37 1.55 13.06
N THR A 130 4.72 2.50 13.90
CA THR A 130 5.98 3.23 13.83
C THR A 130 6.88 2.82 14.98
N HIS A 131 8.16 2.64 14.70
CA HIS A 131 9.19 2.30 15.68
C HIS A 131 10.29 3.36 15.62
N GLU A 132 10.56 3.99 16.77
CA GLU A 132 11.46 5.13 16.86
C GLU A 132 12.92 4.71 17.11
N THR A 133 13.14 3.55 17.73
CA THR A 133 14.47 3.01 18.04
C THR A 133 14.63 1.58 17.52
N LEU A 134 15.87 1.17 17.20
CA LEU A 134 16.16 -0.21 16.77
C LEU A 134 15.78 -1.25 17.84
N ASP A 135 15.85 -0.90 19.13
CA ASP A 135 15.39 -1.77 20.20
C ASP A 135 13.87 -2.00 20.16
N ASP A 136 13.09 -0.99 19.76
CA ASP A 136 11.63 -1.14 19.62
C ASP A 136 11.26 -2.08 18.46
N TRP A 137 12.02 -2.02 17.36
CA TRP A 137 11.89 -2.98 16.26
C TRP A 137 12.12 -4.41 16.76
N LEU A 138 13.18 -4.63 17.55
CA LEU A 138 13.51 -5.95 18.10
C LEU A 138 12.48 -6.46 19.11
N LYS A 139 12.00 -5.60 20.02
CA LYS A 139 10.97 -5.96 20.99
C LYS A 139 9.63 -6.31 20.34
N SER A 140 9.34 -5.69 19.20
CA SER A 140 8.11 -5.90 18.45
C SER A 140 8.17 -7.06 17.45
N ASP A 141 9.32 -7.74 17.36
CA ASP A 141 9.58 -8.81 16.38
C ASP A 141 9.36 -8.33 14.92
N SER A 142 9.64 -7.05 14.66
CA SER A 142 9.41 -6.40 13.36
C SER A 142 10.65 -6.44 12.48
N GLU A 143 10.49 -6.85 11.22
CA GLU A 143 11.53 -6.73 10.20
C GLU A 143 11.46 -5.36 9.52
N MET A 144 12.56 -4.87 8.97
CA MET A 144 12.62 -3.53 8.39
C MET A 144 12.66 -3.59 6.86
N LEU A 145 11.63 -3.03 6.22
CA LEU A 145 11.63 -2.78 4.78
C LEU A 145 12.42 -1.52 4.47
N VAL A 146 13.56 -1.68 3.81
CA VAL A 146 14.46 -0.59 3.41
C VAL A 146 14.28 -0.27 1.93
N ARG A 147 13.93 0.98 1.63
CA ARG A 147 13.74 1.53 0.28
C ARG A 147 14.75 2.63 0.01
N CYS A 148 15.20 2.71 -1.24
CA CYS A 148 16.01 3.84 -1.67
C CYS A 148 15.23 5.16 -1.54
N ALA A 149 15.94 6.25 -1.19
CA ALA A 149 15.40 7.61 -1.24
C ALA A 149 14.95 8.01 -2.66
N SER A 150 15.63 7.51 -3.70
CA SER A 150 15.25 7.75 -5.09
C SER A 150 14.02 6.91 -5.45
N THR A 151 12.92 7.59 -5.76
CA THR A 151 11.65 6.97 -6.22
C THR A 151 11.72 6.45 -7.64
N TYR A 152 12.48 7.10 -8.53
CA TYR A 152 12.44 6.84 -9.97
C TYR A 152 13.25 5.61 -10.41
N PHE A 153 14.52 5.51 -9.99
CA PHE A 153 15.43 4.52 -10.56
C PHE A 153 15.59 3.24 -9.73
N CYS A 154 15.23 3.26 -8.45
CA CYS A 154 15.57 2.21 -7.49
C CYS A 154 14.32 1.66 -6.81
N ARG A 155 13.67 0.70 -7.47
CA ARG A 155 12.38 0.16 -7.02
C ARG A 155 12.46 -1.10 -6.16
N LYS A 156 13.58 -1.83 -6.16
CA LYS A 156 13.72 -3.06 -5.37
C LYS A 156 14.06 -2.71 -3.92
N PRO A 157 13.17 -3.00 -2.94
CA PRO A 157 13.50 -2.83 -1.54
C PRO A 157 14.39 -3.97 -1.04
N VAL A 158 14.97 -3.79 0.13
CA VAL A 158 15.71 -4.80 0.90
C VAL A 158 15.00 -4.99 2.23
N ILE A 159 14.96 -6.22 2.74
CA ILE A 159 14.43 -6.50 4.07
C ILE A 159 15.63 -6.73 4.98
N LEU A 160 15.74 -5.96 6.06
CA LEU A 160 16.64 -6.28 7.16
C LEU A 160 15.88 -7.16 8.14
N THR A 161 16.38 -8.36 8.32
CA THR A 161 15.84 -9.34 9.26
C THR A 161 16.14 -8.92 10.70
N LEU A 162 15.48 -9.54 11.66
CA LEU A 162 15.77 -9.34 13.09
C LEU A 162 17.24 -9.60 13.44
N ASN A 163 17.89 -10.56 12.77
CA ASN A 163 19.30 -10.84 12.98
C ASN A 163 20.19 -9.70 12.48
N ASP A 164 19.85 -9.09 11.34
CA ASP A 164 20.55 -7.91 10.84
C ASP A 164 20.39 -6.73 11.80
N LEU A 165 19.17 -6.50 12.32
CA LEU A 165 18.90 -5.44 13.28
C LEU A 165 19.66 -5.65 14.61
N LYS A 166 19.73 -6.89 15.11
CA LYS A 166 20.53 -7.24 16.30
C LYS A 166 22.00 -6.90 16.12
N GLN A 167 22.57 -7.14 14.93
CA GLN A 167 23.96 -6.78 14.65
C GLN A 167 24.16 -5.26 14.72
N TYR A 168 23.24 -4.47 14.14
CA TYR A 168 23.34 -3.01 14.20
C TYR A 168 23.20 -2.46 15.63
N VAL A 169 22.29 -3.02 16.43
CA VAL A 169 22.17 -2.66 17.86
C VAL A 169 23.45 -3.01 18.63
N ALA A 170 24.02 -4.20 18.41
CA ALA A 170 25.27 -4.61 19.04
C ALA A 170 26.46 -3.71 18.65
N MET A 171 26.42 -3.10 17.47
CA MET A 171 27.40 -2.10 17.01
C MET A 171 27.17 -0.69 17.59
N GLY A 172 26.15 -0.50 18.43
CA GLY A 172 25.79 0.81 19.02
C GLY A 172 25.25 1.80 17.99
N VAL A 173 24.70 1.31 16.87
CA VAL A 173 24.15 2.16 15.80
C VAL A 173 22.74 2.60 16.16
N THR A 174 22.44 3.88 16.03
CA THR A 174 21.06 4.39 16.19
C THR A 174 20.24 4.18 14.91
N LEU A 175 18.91 4.29 15.00
CA LEU A 175 18.05 4.18 13.82
C LEU A 175 18.38 5.25 12.76
N GLU A 176 18.64 6.49 13.19
CA GLU A 176 19.01 7.58 12.30
C GLU A 176 20.40 7.37 11.67
N ASP A 177 21.37 6.88 12.45
CA ASP A 177 22.68 6.51 11.91
C ASP A 177 22.56 5.40 10.86
N LEU A 178 21.71 4.39 11.10
CA LEU A 178 21.46 3.32 10.14
C LEU A 178 20.90 3.88 8.83
N LYS A 179 19.86 4.71 8.88
CA LYS A 179 19.26 5.37 7.70
C LYS A 179 20.29 6.18 6.91
N ALA A 180 21.18 6.89 7.59
CA ALA A 180 22.23 7.71 6.98
C ALA A 180 23.41 6.89 6.40
N ARG A 181 23.71 5.72 7.00
CA ARG A 181 24.77 4.82 6.54
C ARG A 181 24.38 3.99 5.32
N LEU A 182 23.11 3.59 5.22
CA LEU A 182 22.60 2.78 4.12
C LEU A 182 22.78 3.52 2.78
N LYS A 183 23.54 2.90 1.88
CA LYS A 183 23.83 3.41 0.53
C LYS A 183 23.18 2.49 -0.50
N CYS A 184 22.37 3.06 -1.39
CA CYS A 184 21.80 2.29 -2.49
C CYS A 184 22.89 1.83 -3.45
N SER A 185 22.99 0.52 -3.69
CA SER A 185 23.97 -0.07 -4.62
C SER A 185 23.76 0.38 -6.07
N LYS A 186 22.53 0.71 -6.47
CA LYS A 186 22.19 1.12 -7.84
C LYS A 186 22.47 2.60 -8.15
N CYS A 187 22.07 3.52 -7.26
CA CYS A 187 22.22 4.97 -7.51
C CYS A 187 23.18 5.68 -6.55
N GLY A 188 23.77 4.97 -5.58
CA GLY A 188 24.72 5.54 -4.63
C GLY A 188 24.15 6.50 -3.59
N LYS A 189 22.85 6.85 -3.65
CA LYS A 189 22.21 7.75 -2.68
C LYS A 189 22.10 7.13 -1.29
N ARG A 190 22.17 8.00 -0.28
CA ARG A 190 21.95 7.72 1.15
C ARG A 190 20.61 8.26 1.62
N GLY A 191 20.26 8.00 2.88
CA GLY A 191 18.99 8.43 3.48
C GLY A 191 17.87 7.46 3.14
N ALA A 192 18.05 6.18 3.51
CA ALA A 192 17.07 5.17 3.19
C ALA A 192 15.71 5.48 3.84
N ARG A 193 14.64 5.20 3.10
CA ARG A 193 13.28 5.21 3.62
C ARG A 193 13.02 3.85 4.23
N ILE A 194 12.47 3.80 5.43
CA ILE A 194 12.19 2.55 6.12
C ILE A 194 10.70 2.45 6.44
N ALA A 195 10.19 1.23 6.48
CA ALA A 195 8.83 0.89 6.89
C ALA A 195 8.83 -0.49 7.55
N VAL A 196 7.78 -0.82 8.29
CA VAL A 196 7.63 -2.15 8.88
C VAL A 196 7.44 -3.19 7.78
N PHE A 197 8.02 -4.38 7.97
CA PHE A 197 7.85 -5.56 7.14
C PHE A 197 7.37 -6.75 7.99
#